data_AF-A0A7K3HEJ3-F1
#
_entry.id   AF-A0A7K3HEJ3-F1
#
_cell.length_a   1.000
_cell.length_b   1.000
_cell.length_c   1.000
_cell.angle_alpha   90.00
_cell.angle_beta   90.00
_cell.angle_gamma   90.00
#
_symmetry.space_group_name_H-M   'P 1'
#
loop_
_entity.id
_entity.type
_entity.pdbx_description
1 polymer ?
#
loop_
_entity_poly.entity_id
_entity_poly.type
_entity_poly.pdbx_seq_one_letter_code
_entity_poly.pdbx_strand_id
1 'polypeptide(L)'
;GEPAAVHRADRYLTMPAPGGDADGDGEGAAARRNVRIDTSFYTSGPASERRPAVLLGHGFGGSKRDLHEQAEGLARDGYAVLTWSARGFGKSTGRIGLNDKENEVADVRRLVDWLATRPEVRLDADGDPRVGIAGASYGGAISLLAAGHDQRIDAIAAQNTYWDLSEALFPDGVFKKLWSGIFFTTGSTPVPTDMGPSPEDAPDGGGAGQGTGGAGDTGAT
;
A
#
# COMPACT_ATOMS: atom_id res chain seq x y z
N GLY A 1 19.60 12.51 20.57
CA GLY A 1 19.22 11.23 21.18
C GLY A 1 18.88 10.27 20.07
N GLU A 2 19.14 8.99 20.25
CA GLU A 2 18.73 7.94 19.30
C GLU A 2 17.23 8.06 18.97
N PRO A 3 16.82 7.88 17.70
CA PRO A 3 15.42 7.92 17.33
C PRO A 3 14.63 6.83 18.05
N ALA A 4 13.37 7.12 18.40
CA ALA A 4 12.51 6.13 19.06
C ALA A 4 12.35 4.88 18.19
N ALA A 5 12.42 3.70 18.82
CA ALA A 5 12.21 2.43 18.13
C ALA A 5 10.77 2.37 17.57
N VAL A 6 10.63 1.91 16.34
CA VAL A 6 9.34 1.72 15.67
C VAL A 6 9.02 0.23 15.65
N HIS A 7 7.83 -0.12 16.15
CA HIS A 7 7.27 -1.45 15.98
C HIS A 7 6.46 -1.50 14.68
N ARG A 8 6.74 -2.49 13.84
CA ARG A 8 5.99 -2.80 12.62
C ARG A 8 5.35 -4.18 12.73
N ALA A 9 4.09 -4.28 12.33
CA ALA A 9 3.36 -5.54 12.19
C ALA A 9 2.72 -5.67 10.80
N ASP A 10 3.11 -6.70 10.05
CA ASP A 10 2.53 -7.01 8.74
C ASP A 10 1.31 -7.94 8.88
N ARG A 11 0.25 -7.68 8.12
CA ARG A 11 -0.99 -8.47 8.17
C ARG A 11 -1.76 -8.42 6.87
N TYR A 12 -2.51 -9.48 6.58
CA TYR A 12 -3.56 -9.45 5.57
C TYR A 12 -4.93 -9.12 6.19
N LEU A 13 -5.62 -8.14 5.64
CA LEU A 13 -7.02 -7.85 5.94
C LEU A 13 -7.88 -8.57 4.91
N THR A 14 -8.96 -9.19 5.36
CA THR A 14 -9.91 -9.85 4.46
C THR A 14 -11.07 -8.92 4.18
N MET A 15 -11.26 -8.63 2.90
CA MET A 15 -12.32 -7.80 2.37
C MET A 15 -13.36 -8.70 1.67
N PRO A 16 -14.65 -8.33 1.68
CA PRO A 16 -15.64 -9.03 0.90
C PRO A 16 -15.26 -9.04 -0.58
N ALA A 17 -15.66 -10.11 -1.28
CA ALA A 17 -15.58 -10.15 -2.73
C ALA A 17 -16.33 -8.94 -3.34
N PRO A 18 -15.95 -8.47 -4.55
CA PRO A 18 -16.61 -7.35 -5.21
C PRO A 18 -18.13 -7.54 -5.27
N GLY A 19 -18.90 -6.50 -4.97
CA GLY A 19 -20.35 -6.50 -5.08
C GLY A 19 -20.82 -5.89 -6.40
N GLY A 20 -21.15 -6.73 -7.41
CA GLY A 20 -21.77 -6.38 -8.71
C GLY A 20 -20.87 -5.54 -9.63
N ASP A 21 -20.56 -5.93 -10.87
CA ASP A 21 -21.53 -6.13 -11.94
C ASP A 21 -21.70 -7.57 -12.43
N ALA A 22 -22.96 -7.87 -12.72
CA ALA A 22 -23.41 -9.02 -13.47
C ALA A 22 -23.43 -8.68 -14.96
N ASP A 23 -22.28 -8.35 -15.55
CA ASP A 23 -22.12 -8.37 -17.01
C ASP A 23 -21.27 -9.58 -17.35
N GLY A 24 -21.95 -10.60 -17.85
CA GLY A 24 -21.45 -11.95 -17.97
C GLY A 24 -20.40 -12.14 -19.05
N ASP A 25 -19.20 -12.50 -18.61
CA ASP A 25 -18.19 -13.20 -19.39
C ASP A 25 -17.76 -14.49 -18.64
N GLY A 26 -18.71 -15.41 -18.47
CA GLY A 26 -18.45 -16.84 -18.68
C GLY A 26 -17.40 -17.58 -17.84
N GLU A 27 -16.82 -17.02 -16.78
CA GLU A 27 -15.99 -17.78 -15.82
C GLU A 27 -16.70 -17.94 -14.47
N GLY A 28 -17.80 -18.71 -14.51
CA GLY A 28 -18.52 -19.16 -13.33
C GLY A 28 -17.61 -19.93 -12.36
N ALA A 29 -17.81 -19.65 -11.05
CA ALA A 29 -17.29 -20.36 -9.88
C ALA A 29 -15.92 -19.96 -9.29
N ALA A 30 -15.08 -19.15 -9.95
CA ALA A 30 -13.83 -18.66 -9.33
C ALA A 30 -13.99 -17.36 -8.49
N ALA A 31 -15.15 -16.69 -8.62
CA ALA A 31 -15.40 -15.29 -8.25
C ALA A 31 -16.27 -15.08 -6.98
N ARG A 32 -15.98 -15.81 -5.91
CA ARG A 32 -16.42 -15.47 -4.53
C ARG A 32 -15.29 -15.65 -3.51
N ARG A 33 -14.05 -15.48 -3.94
CA ARG A 33 -12.90 -15.53 -3.02
C ARG A 33 -12.77 -14.16 -2.36
N ASN A 34 -12.71 -14.17 -1.03
CA ASN A 34 -12.44 -12.95 -0.28
C ASN A 34 -11.15 -12.29 -0.81
N VAL A 35 -11.15 -10.97 -0.88
CA VAL A 35 -9.97 -10.21 -1.29
C VAL A 35 -9.07 -10.03 -0.06
N ARG A 36 -7.77 -10.24 -0.24
CA ARG A 36 -6.77 -10.07 0.81
C ARG A 36 -5.98 -8.81 0.53
N ILE A 37 -6.00 -7.88 1.47
CA ILE A 37 -5.26 -6.63 1.42
C ILE A 37 -4.03 -6.74 2.31
N ASP A 38 -2.84 -6.66 1.72
CA ASP A 38 -1.56 -6.65 2.42
C ASP A 38 -1.33 -5.30 3.11
N THR A 39 -1.09 -5.31 4.41
CA THR A 39 -0.95 -4.12 5.26
C THR A 39 0.27 -4.18 6.16
N SER A 40 0.77 -3.01 6.55
CA SER A 40 1.73 -2.85 7.64
C SER A 40 1.26 -1.77 8.60
N PHE A 41 1.21 -2.11 9.88
CA PHE A 41 0.87 -1.19 10.97
C PHE A 41 2.12 -0.81 11.75
N TYR A 42 2.29 0.48 12.00
CA TYR A 42 3.46 1.05 12.64
C TYR A 42 3.06 1.86 13.87
N THR A 43 3.76 1.64 14.96
CA THR A 43 3.66 2.44 16.18
C THR A 43 5.06 2.66 16.76
N SER A 44 5.21 3.67 17.60
CA SER A 44 6.41 3.88 18.41
C SER A 44 5.97 4.13 19.86
N GLY A 45 6.91 4.21 20.80
CA GLY A 45 6.60 4.51 22.20
C GLY A 45 5.80 3.41 22.94
N PRO A 46 5.22 3.74 24.11
CA PRO A 46 4.52 2.78 24.95
C PRO A 46 3.23 2.24 24.31
N ALA A 47 2.99 0.92 24.42
CA ALA A 47 1.79 0.28 23.88
C ALA A 47 0.46 0.78 24.49
N SER A 48 0.50 1.43 25.65
CA SER A 48 -0.68 2.04 26.29
C SER A 48 -1.03 3.42 25.74
N GLU A 49 -0.17 4.02 24.91
CA GLU A 49 -0.39 5.34 24.34
C GLU A 49 -1.37 5.28 23.17
N ARG A 50 -2.44 6.08 23.26
CA ARG A 50 -3.43 6.23 22.17
C ARG A 50 -3.08 7.40 21.28
N ARG A 51 -3.03 7.14 19.97
CA ARG A 51 -2.48 8.06 18.97
C ARG A 51 -3.49 8.34 17.87
N PRO A 52 -3.53 9.55 17.29
CA PRO A 52 -4.22 9.73 16.01
C PRO A 52 -3.59 8.81 14.96
N ALA A 53 -4.41 8.30 14.05
CA ALA A 53 -3.98 7.40 13.01
C ALA A 53 -3.75 8.10 11.67
N VAL A 54 -2.83 7.57 10.86
CA VAL A 54 -2.63 7.97 9.47
C VAL A 54 -2.71 6.72 8.59
N LEU A 55 -3.62 6.72 7.62
CA LEU A 55 -3.59 5.79 6.50
C LEU A 55 -2.70 6.37 5.40
N LEU A 56 -1.71 5.59 4.93
CA LEU A 56 -0.86 5.98 3.81
C LEU A 56 -1.19 5.17 2.55
N GLY A 57 -1.61 5.89 1.50
CA GLY A 57 -1.93 5.34 0.19
C GLY A 57 -0.77 5.46 -0.79
N HIS A 58 -0.44 4.38 -1.49
CA HIS A 58 0.68 4.32 -2.44
C HIS A 58 0.32 4.93 -3.81
N GLY A 59 1.31 5.21 -4.65
CA GLY A 59 1.10 5.62 -6.05
C GLY A 59 0.69 4.44 -6.94
N PHE A 60 0.10 4.70 -8.12
CA PHE A 60 -0.36 3.64 -9.01
C PHE A 60 0.80 2.74 -9.46
N GLY A 61 0.63 1.42 -9.38
CA GLY A 61 1.69 0.43 -9.65
C GLY A 61 2.64 0.16 -8.48
N GLY A 62 2.57 0.97 -7.42
CA GLY A 62 3.35 0.81 -6.21
C GLY A 62 2.77 -0.21 -5.23
N SER A 63 3.25 -0.16 -3.99
CA SER A 63 2.75 -0.99 -2.89
C SER A 63 2.97 -0.32 -1.53
N LYS A 64 2.50 -0.96 -0.45
CA LYS A 64 2.80 -0.51 0.93
C LYS A 64 4.30 -0.34 1.23
N ARG A 65 5.18 -1.02 0.48
CA ARG A 65 6.63 -0.96 0.69
C ARG A 65 7.20 0.43 0.42
N ASP A 66 6.64 1.13 -0.56
CA ASP A 66 7.12 2.45 -1.00
C ASP A 66 6.91 3.52 0.07
N LEU A 67 6.04 3.23 1.03
CA LEU A 67 5.64 4.12 2.11
C LEU A 67 6.37 3.81 3.43
N HIS A 68 7.29 2.84 3.44
CA HIS A 68 7.88 2.33 4.67
C HIS A 68 8.60 3.41 5.48
N GLU A 69 9.49 4.17 4.85
CA GLU A 69 10.27 5.23 5.52
C GLU A 69 9.35 6.35 6.04
N GLN A 70 8.36 6.75 5.24
CA GLN A 70 7.36 7.73 5.64
C GLN A 70 6.53 7.24 6.84
N ALA A 71 6.15 5.96 6.85
CA ALA A 71 5.39 5.37 7.94
C ALA A 71 6.21 5.31 9.23
N GLU A 72 7.52 4.99 9.15
CA GLU A 72 8.38 5.05 10.32
C GLU A 72 8.57 6.47 10.85
N GLY A 73 8.75 7.46 9.97
CA GLY A 73 8.85 8.87 10.34
C GLY A 73 7.62 9.32 11.13
N LEU A 74 6.43 9.10 10.55
CA LEU A 74 5.16 9.44 11.20
C LEU A 74 4.94 8.67 12.52
N ALA A 75 5.36 7.40 12.60
CA ALA A 75 5.26 6.64 13.84
C ALA A 75 6.15 7.24 14.95
N ARG A 76 7.37 7.66 14.60
CA ARG A 76 8.29 8.38 15.53
C ARG A 76 7.72 9.73 15.95
N ASP A 77 6.97 10.40 15.07
CA ASP A 77 6.29 11.67 15.34
C ASP A 77 5.01 11.52 16.20
N GLY A 78 4.66 10.30 16.62
CA GLY A 78 3.54 10.08 17.54
C GLY A 78 2.26 9.55 16.91
N TYR A 79 2.27 9.19 15.63
CA TYR A 79 1.10 8.61 14.96
C TYR A 79 1.07 7.08 15.05
N ALA A 80 -0.13 6.51 14.91
CA ALA A 80 -0.32 5.11 14.54
C ALA A 80 -0.51 5.04 13.02
N VAL A 81 0.38 4.38 12.29
CA VAL A 81 0.37 4.46 10.82
C VAL A 81 -0.03 3.13 10.22
N LEU A 82 -0.99 3.14 9.30
CA LEU A 82 -1.39 1.97 8.52
C LEU A 82 -1.08 2.22 7.04
N THR A 83 -0.19 1.41 6.48
CA THR A 83 0.03 1.33 5.03
C THR A 83 -0.72 0.12 4.50
N TRP A 84 -1.21 0.20 3.27
CA TRP A 84 -1.79 -0.95 2.57
C TRP A 84 -1.36 -0.96 1.11
N SER A 85 -1.32 -2.14 0.50
CA SER A 85 -1.30 -2.26 -0.97
C SER A 85 -2.75 -2.40 -1.43
N ALA A 86 -3.23 -1.50 -2.29
CA ALA A 86 -4.59 -1.55 -2.80
C ALA A 86 -4.85 -2.83 -3.63
N ARG A 87 -6.11 -3.13 -3.96
CA ARG A 87 -6.50 -4.34 -4.70
C ARG A 87 -5.69 -4.47 -5.98
N GLY A 88 -5.20 -5.68 -6.25
CA GLY A 88 -4.38 -5.97 -7.44
C GLY A 88 -2.96 -5.39 -7.43
N PHE A 89 -2.53 -4.72 -6.35
CA PHE A 89 -1.18 -4.20 -6.19
C PHE A 89 -0.37 -4.96 -5.13
N GLY A 90 0.95 -4.97 -5.30
CA GLY A 90 1.87 -5.61 -4.36
C GLY A 90 1.50 -7.08 -4.11
N LYS A 91 1.29 -7.44 -2.84
CA LYS A 91 0.85 -8.79 -2.44
C LYS A 91 -0.65 -8.89 -2.20
N SER A 92 -1.41 -7.82 -2.46
CA SER A 92 -2.87 -7.84 -2.34
C SER A 92 -3.49 -8.60 -3.51
N THR A 93 -4.60 -9.28 -3.24
CA THR A 93 -5.37 -9.98 -4.30
C THR A 93 -6.46 -9.07 -4.86
N GLY A 94 -7.29 -9.60 -5.76
CA GLY A 94 -8.40 -8.87 -6.38
C GLY A 94 -8.00 -8.16 -7.67
N ARG A 95 -8.93 -7.39 -8.23
CA ARG A 95 -8.73 -6.60 -9.44
C ARG A 95 -8.55 -5.13 -9.06
N ILE A 96 -7.74 -4.42 -9.84
CA ILE A 96 -7.57 -2.97 -9.71
C ILE A 96 -8.89 -2.30 -10.08
N GLY A 97 -9.45 -1.55 -9.14
CA GLY A 97 -10.49 -0.56 -9.40
C GLY A 97 -9.86 0.83 -9.53
N LEU A 98 -10.50 1.73 -10.27
CA LEU A 98 -10.09 3.13 -10.38
C LEU A 98 -11.32 4.01 -10.24
N ASN A 99 -11.31 4.89 -9.24
CA ASN A 99 -12.51 5.62 -8.81
C ASN A 99 -13.68 4.69 -8.48
N ASP A 100 -13.37 3.50 -7.94
CA ASP A 100 -14.33 2.44 -7.68
C ASP A 100 -14.83 2.53 -6.23
N LYS A 101 -16.08 2.96 -6.07
CA LYS A 101 -16.68 3.18 -4.75
C LYS A 101 -17.04 1.86 -4.07
N GLU A 102 -17.44 0.90 -4.87
CA GLU A 102 -17.93 -0.40 -4.44
C GLU A 102 -16.78 -1.26 -3.89
N ASN A 103 -15.55 -1.06 -4.38
CA ASN A 103 -14.36 -1.81 -3.97
C ASN A 103 -13.32 -0.95 -3.23
N GLU A 104 -12.81 0.14 -3.82
CA GLU A 104 -11.68 0.88 -3.22
C GLU A 104 -12.10 1.63 -1.96
N VAL A 105 -13.22 2.34 -2.02
CA VAL A 105 -13.76 3.04 -0.83
C VAL A 105 -14.21 2.03 0.23
N ALA A 106 -14.82 0.92 -0.18
CA ALA A 106 -15.22 -0.15 0.75
C ALA A 106 -14.01 -0.76 1.49
N ASP A 107 -12.87 -0.92 0.81
CA ASP A 107 -11.64 -1.36 1.45
C ASP A 107 -11.12 -0.34 2.46
N VAL A 108 -11.07 0.95 2.08
CA VAL A 108 -10.62 2.01 3.00
C VAL A 108 -11.51 2.05 4.24
N ARG A 109 -12.84 1.99 4.09
CA ARG A 109 -13.78 1.90 5.22
C ARG A 109 -13.44 0.74 6.14
N ARG A 110 -13.08 -0.42 5.58
CA ARG A 110 -12.72 -1.60 6.36
C ARG A 110 -11.36 -1.48 7.05
N LEU A 111 -10.41 -0.75 6.46
CA LEU A 111 -9.16 -0.37 7.11
C LEU A 111 -9.41 0.58 8.30
N VAL A 112 -10.31 1.56 8.13
CA VAL A 112 -10.77 2.46 9.19
C VAL A 112 -11.47 1.68 10.31
N ASP A 113 -12.37 0.75 9.98
CA ASP A 113 -13.00 -0.13 10.97
C ASP A 113 -11.96 -0.91 11.77
N TRP A 114 -10.91 -1.39 11.09
CA TRP A 114 -9.86 -2.11 11.79
C TRP A 114 -9.07 -1.21 12.74
N LEU A 115 -8.72 0.01 12.32
CA LEU A 115 -8.07 0.99 13.18
C LEU A 115 -8.92 1.32 14.40
N ALA A 116 -10.23 1.41 14.25
CA ALA A 116 -11.16 1.64 15.36
C ALA A 116 -11.09 0.55 16.45
N THR A 117 -10.61 -0.66 16.12
CA THR A 117 -10.44 -1.77 17.09
C THR A 117 -9.08 -1.79 17.78
N ARG A 118 -8.17 -0.88 17.43
CA ARG A 118 -6.80 -0.90 17.94
C ARG A 118 -6.67 -0.18 19.27
N PRO A 119 -6.12 -0.83 20.32
CA PRO A 119 -5.92 -0.17 21.61
C PRO A 119 -4.93 1.01 21.52
N GLU A 120 -4.05 1.02 20.51
CA GLU A 120 -3.06 2.07 20.25
C GLU A 120 -3.66 3.28 19.50
N VAL A 121 -4.88 3.17 18.97
CA VAL A 121 -5.53 4.22 18.19
C VAL A 121 -6.47 5.04 19.09
N ARG A 122 -6.36 6.36 19.00
CA ARG A 122 -7.30 7.29 19.63
C ARG A 122 -8.62 7.26 18.88
N LEU A 123 -9.71 7.16 19.62
CA LEU A 123 -11.06 7.25 19.09
C LEU A 123 -11.68 8.59 19.47
N ASP A 124 -12.46 9.17 18.56
CA ASP A 124 -13.28 10.34 18.80
C ASP A 124 -14.68 9.95 19.32
N ALA A 125 -15.18 8.78 18.90
CA ALA A 125 -16.36 8.12 19.43
C ALA A 125 -16.22 6.58 19.31
N ASP A 126 -17.17 5.84 19.87
CA ASP A 126 -17.17 4.37 19.76
C ASP A 126 -17.23 3.93 18.29
N GLY A 127 -16.19 3.22 17.82
CA GLY A 127 -16.06 2.80 16.43
C GLY A 127 -15.59 3.88 15.45
N ASP A 128 -15.20 5.05 15.95
CA ASP A 128 -14.78 6.20 15.17
C ASP A 128 -13.34 6.60 15.53
N PRO A 129 -12.33 6.10 14.79
CA PRO A 129 -10.94 6.41 15.07
C PRO A 129 -10.61 7.82 14.59
N ARG A 130 -9.84 8.58 15.37
CA ARG A 130 -9.28 9.84 14.87
C ARG A 130 -8.24 9.54 13.81
N VAL A 131 -8.57 9.78 12.54
CA VAL A 131 -7.81 9.26 11.41
C VAL A 131 -7.78 10.22 10.23
N GLY A 132 -6.57 10.42 9.68
CA GLY A 132 -6.38 11.08 8.39
C GLY A 132 -5.84 10.12 7.33
N ILE A 133 -5.97 10.50 6.05
CA ILE A 133 -5.37 9.77 4.92
C ILE A 133 -4.39 10.67 4.16
N ALA A 134 -3.19 10.17 3.91
CA ALA A 134 -2.18 10.87 3.11
C ALA A 134 -1.67 9.99 1.97
N GLY A 135 -1.32 10.63 0.85
CA GLY A 135 -0.78 9.91 -0.30
C GLY A 135 -0.55 10.82 -1.50
N ALA A 136 0.27 10.35 -2.43
CA ALA A 136 0.58 11.05 -3.67
C ALA A 136 -0.03 10.35 -4.88
N SER A 137 -0.37 11.11 -5.93
CA SER A 137 -0.93 10.57 -7.18
C SER A 137 -2.16 9.71 -6.88
N TYR A 138 -2.18 8.42 -7.24
CA TYR A 138 -3.24 7.48 -6.88
C TYR A 138 -3.58 7.47 -5.37
N GLY A 139 -2.58 7.51 -4.50
CA GLY A 139 -2.76 7.59 -3.04
C GLY A 139 -3.47 8.86 -2.59
N GLY A 140 -3.31 9.96 -3.34
CA GLY A 140 -4.07 11.20 -3.13
C GLY A 140 -5.48 11.13 -3.70
N ALA A 141 -5.69 10.40 -4.79
CA ALA A 141 -7.02 10.25 -5.40
C ALA A 141 -7.92 9.41 -4.49
N ILE A 142 -7.40 8.30 -3.94
CA ILE A 142 -8.15 7.46 -3.01
C ILE A 142 -8.44 8.19 -1.70
N SER A 143 -7.57 9.09 -1.22
CA SER A 143 -7.86 9.89 -0.02
C SER A 143 -9.01 10.87 -0.24
N LEU A 144 -9.04 11.56 -1.39
CA LEU A 144 -10.15 12.42 -1.81
C LEU A 144 -11.45 11.63 -1.92
N LEU A 145 -11.43 10.51 -2.64
CA LEU A 145 -12.61 9.68 -2.87
C LEU A 145 -13.14 9.09 -1.56
N ALA A 146 -12.27 8.56 -0.70
CA ALA A 146 -12.67 7.99 0.57
C ALA A 146 -13.27 9.05 1.51
N ALA A 147 -12.65 10.23 1.62
CA ALA A 147 -13.17 11.32 2.46
C ALA A 147 -14.55 11.83 1.98
N GLY A 148 -14.82 11.77 0.68
CA GLY A 148 -16.16 12.06 0.13
C GLY A 148 -17.23 11.03 0.51
N HIS A 149 -16.85 9.87 1.03
CA HIS A 149 -17.74 8.74 1.27
C HIS A 149 -17.73 8.20 2.72
N ASP A 150 -16.68 8.40 3.50
CA ASP A 150 -16.61 8.02 4.91
C ASP A 150 -16.37 9.25 5.78
N GLN A 151 -17.38 9.64 6.56
CA GLN A 151 -17.35 10.85 7.40
C GLN A 151 -16.42 10.73 8.61
N ARG A 152 -15.88 9.54 8.88
CA ARG A 152 -14.89 9.30 9.94
C ARG A 152 -13.47 9.76 9.55
N ILE A 153 -13.25 10.14 8.29
CA ILE A 153 -11.96 10.66 7.84
C ILE A 153 -11.86 12.14 8.21
N ASP A 154 -11.06 12.44 9.23
CA ASP A 154 -10.93 13.79 9.80
C ASP A 154 -10.11 14.74 8.93
N ALA A 155 -9.15 14.19 8.17
CA ALA A 155 -8.19 14.98 7.40
C ALA A 155 -7.66 14.21 6.20
N ILE A 156 -7.32 14.95 5.14
CA ILE A 156 -6.61 14.43 3.98
C ILE A 156 -5.38 15.27 3.64
N ALA A 157 -4.30 14.60 3.22
CA ALA A 157 -3.12 15.23 2.62
C ALA A 157 -2.88 14.61 1.23
N ALA A 158 -3.68 15.06 0.26
CA ALA A 158 -3.65 14.59 -1.12
C ALA A 158 -2.60 15.37 -1.94
N GLN A 159 -1.60 14.67 -2.46
CA GLN A 159 -0.45 15.31 -3.14
C GLN A 159 -0.42 14.96 -4.63
N ASN A 160 -0.18 15.95 -5.49
CA ASN A 160 0.05 15.77 -6.94
C ASN A 160 -0.94 14.80 -7.60
N THR A 161 -2.22 14.94 -7.29
CA THR A 161 -3.29 14.02 -7.68
C THR A 161 -4.34 14.70 -8.55
N TYR A 162 -5.25 13.90 -9.11
CA TYR A 162 -6.40 14.35 -9.87
C TYR A 162 -7.64 14.42 -8.98
N TRP A 163 -8.56 15.34 -9.34
CA TRP A 163 -9.91 15.39 -8.78
C TRP A 163 -10.96 14.89 -9.80
N ASP A 164 -10.61 14.89 -11.09
CA ASP A 164 -11.39 14.30 -12.19
C ASP A 164 -10.45 13.44 -13.05
N LEU A 165 -10.72 12.14 -13.12
CA LEU A 165 -9.90 11.19 -13.87
C LEU A 165 -10.09 11.32 -15.38
N SER A 166 -11.29 11.70 -15.83
CA SER A 166 -11.57 11.92 -17.25
C SER A 166 -10.75 13.10 -17.75
N GLU A 167 -10.78 14.23 -17.04
CA GLU A 167 -9.98 15.41 -17.35
C GLU A 167 -8.47 15.13 -17.23
N ALA A 168 -8.05 14.30 -16.28
CA ALA A 168 -6.65 13.91 -16.15
C ALA A 168 -6.12 13.17 -17.40
N LEU A 169 -6.95 12.31 -18.01
CA LEU A 169 -6.61 11.50 -19.19
C LEU A 169 -6.88 12.22 -20.52
N PHE A 170 -7.88 13.11 -20.56
CA PHE A 170 -8.36 13.82 -21.74
C PHE A 170 -8.56 15.32 -21.48
N PRO A 171 -7.51 16.09 -21.12
CA PRO A 171 -7.68 17.53 -20.89
C PRO A 171 -8.22 18.21 -22.14
N ASP A 172 -9.28 19.00 -21.98
CA ASP A 172 -9.99 19.64 -23.10
C ASP A 172 -10.38 18.65 -24.23
N GLY A 173 -10.60 17.37 -23.89
CA GLY A 173 -10.89 16.29 -24.84
C GLY A 173 -9.67 15.72 -25.60
N VAL A 174 -8.45 16.17 -25.30
CA VAL A 174 -7.23 15.70 -25.97
C VAL A 174 -6.61 14.53 -25.22
N PHE A 175 -6.62 13.34 -25.83
CA PHE A 175 -6.08 12.14 -25.20
C PHE A 175 -4.57 12.21 -24.93
N LYS A 176 -4.17 12.10 -23.65
CA LYS A 176 -2.76 11.95 -23.25
C LYS A 176 -2.26 10.53 -23.54
N LYS A 177 -2.07 10.21 -24.82
CA LYS A 177 -1.74 8.86 -25.28
C LYS A 177 -0.52 8.24 -24.60
N LEU A 178 0.59 8.99 -24.49
CA LEU A 178 1.82 8.48 -23.87
C LEU A 178 1.60 8.13 -22.40
N TRP A 179 1.08 9.07 -21.60
CA TRP A 179 0.85 8.87 -20.17
C TRP A 179 -0.20 7.81 -19.88
N SER A 180 -1.25 7.74 -20.70
CA SER A 180 -2.28 6.70 -20.59
C SER A 180 -1.70 5.32 -20.92
N GLY A 181 -0.83 5.23 -21.94
CA GLY A 181 -0.12 4.00 -22.27
C GLY A 181 0.74 3.49 -21.11
N ILE A 182 1.51 4.39 -20.48
CA ILE A 182 2.30 4.08 -19.29
C ILE A 182 1.38 3.58 -18.16
N PHE A 183 0.32 4.33 -17.87
CA PHE A 183 -0.64 4.01 -16.81
C PHE A 183 -1.23 2.60 -16.94
N PHE A 184 -1.80 2.26 -18.10
CA PHE A 184 -2.38 0.93 -18.30
C PHE A 184 -1.34 -0.19 -18.32
N THR A 185 -0.13 0.08 -18.81
CA THR A 185 0.97 -0.90 -18.79
C THR A 185 1.38 -1.21 -17.35
N THR A 186 1.57 -0.17 -16.52
CA THR A 186 1.93 -0.30 -15.10
C THR A 186 0.90 -1.10 -14.31
N GLY A 187 -0.40 -0.96 -14.61
CA GLY A 187 -1.46 -1.73 -13.95
C GLY A 187 -1.63 -3.15 -14.48
N SER A 188 -1.11 -3.46 -15.67
CA SER A 188 -1.34 -4.75 -16.35
C SER A 188 -0.17 -5.73 -16.23
N THR A 189 1.05 -5.27 -15.95
CA THR A 189 2.21 -6.14 -15.73
C THR A 189 2.23 -6.67 -14.30
N PRO A 190 2.10 -7.99 -14.07
CA PRO A 190 2.39 -8.57 -12.76
C PRO A 190 3.87 -8.31 -12.45
N VAL A 191 4.17 -7.73 -11.29
CA VAL A 191 5.56 -7.73 -10.79
C VAL A 191 5.94 -9.20 -10.57
N PRO A 192 6.96 -9.75 -11.25
CA PRO A 192 7.36 -11.14 -11.07
C PRO A 192 7.69 -11.38 -9.60
N THR A 193 7.04 -12.37 -8.97
CA THR A 193 7.26 -12.74 -7.57
C THR A 193 8.59 -13.46 -7.33
N ASP A 194 9.51 -13.45 -8.29
CA ASP A 194 10.77 -14.19 -8.24
C ASP A 194 11.95 -13.40 -8.85
N MET A 195 12.17 -12.19 -8.35
CA MET A 195 13.51 -11.60 -8.35
C MET A 195 14.05 -11.84 -6.95
N GLY A 196 15.01 -12.75 -6.84
CA GLY A 196 15.75 -13.02 -5.61
C GLY A 196 16.35 -11.74 -5.00
N PRO A 197 16.86 -11.81 -3.76
CA PRO A 197 17.38 -10.64 -3.06
C PRO A 197 18.35 -9.87 -3.95
N SER A 198 18.20 -8.55 -3.99
CA SER A 198 19.16 -7.68 -4.67
C SER A 198 20.51 -7.81 -3.96
N PRO A 199 21.65 -7.59 -4.64
CA PRO A 199 22.98 -7.73 -4.04
C PRO A 199 23.23 -6.89 -2.78
N GLU A 200 22.34 -5.93 -2.49
CA GLU A 200 22.34 -5.07 -1.31
C GLU A 200 21.82 -5.79 -0.04
N ASP A 201 21.16 -6.94 -0.16
CA ASP A 201 20.59 -7.72 0.96
C ASP A 201 21.49 -8.88 1.44
N ALA A 202 22.74 -8.99 0.96
CA ALA A 202 23.69 -9.98 1.47
C ALA A 202 24.20 -9.54 2.86
N PRO A 203 24.19 -10.41 3.89
CA PRO A 203 24.74 -10.05 5.19
C PRO A 203 26.25 -9.79 5.07
N ASP A 204 26.69 -8.67 5.63
CA ASP A 204 28.10 -8.27 5.74
C ASP A 204 28.89 -9.35 6.50
N GLY A 205 29.54 -10.24 5.74
CA GLY A 205 30.44 -11.26 6.25
C GLY A 205 31.84 -10.69 6.47
N GLY A 206 32.03 -9.92 7.53
CA GLY A 206 33.37 -9.54 7.99
C GLY A 206 34.13 -10.76 8.55
N GLY A 207 35.35 -11.00 8.07
CA GLY A 207 36.27 -11.95 8.71
C GLY A 207 37.40 -12.44 7.80
N ALA A 208 38.56 -11.80 7.93
CA ALA A 208 39.81 -12.13 7.24
C ALA A 208 40.34 -13.55 7.51
N GLY A 209 41.00 -14.14 6.51
CA GLY A 209 41.81 -15.35 6.64
C GLY A 209 42.67 -15.59 5.39
N GLN A 210 43.94 -15.20 5.48
CA GLN A 210 45.00 -15.48 4.48
C GLN A 210 45.28 -16.98 4.38
N GLY A 211 45.71 -17.46 3.19
CA GLY A 211 46.31 -18.80 3.08
C GLY A 211 46.47 -19.37 1.67
N THR A 212 47.45 -18.84 0.93
CA THR A 212 48.40 -19.54 0.02
C THR A 212 47.99 -20.82 -0.77
N GLY A 213 48.20 -20.74 -2.09
CA GLY A 213 49.10 -21.68 -2.80
C GLY A 213 48.47 -22.65 -3.81
N GLY A 214 49.06 -22.71 -5.02
CA GLY A 214 49.07 -23.92 -5.84
C GLY A 214 48.66 -23.76 -7.31
N ALA A 215 49.65 -23.64 -8.18
CA ALA A 215 49.54 -23.79 -9.63
C ALA A 215 49.21 -25.24 -10.05
N GLY A 216 48.61 -25.43 -11.24
CA GLY A 216 48.44 -26.76 -11.84
C GLY A 216 47.69 -26.74 -13.17
N ASP A 217 48.40 -27.16 -14.20
CA ASP A 217 48.16 -27.15 -15.66
C ASP A 217 47.20 -28.24 -16.18
N THR A 218 46.99 -28.21 -17.50
CA THR A 218 46.47 -29.22 -18.46
C THR A 218 44.98 -29.14 -18.78
N GLY A 219 44.50 -29.23 -20.02
CA GLY A 219 45.11 -29.55 -21.31
C GLY A 219 43.97 -29.76 -22.33
N ALA A 220 44.26 -29.52 -23.61
CA ALA A 220 43.33 -29.48 -24.73
C ALA A 220 42.59 -30.79 -25.04
N THR A 221 41.44 -30.67 -25.71
CA THR A 221 41.21 -31.10 -27.11
C THR A 221 40.08 -30.29 -27.72
#